data_AF-A0A962QK61-F1
#
_entry.id   AF-A0A962QK61-F1
#
_cell.length_a   1.000
_cell.length_b   1.000
_cell.length_c   1.000
_cell.angle_alpha   90.00
_cell.angle_beta   90.00
_cell.angle_gamma   90.00
#
_symmetry.space_group_name_H-M   'P 1'
#
loop_
_entity.id
_entity.type
_entity.pdbx_description
1 polymer ?
#
loop_
_entity_poly.entity_id
_entity_poly.type
_entity_poly.pdbx_seq_one_letter_code
_entity_poly.pdbx_strand_id
1 'polypeptide(L)'
;MVHINSDNKKAKKILQNIAETLAANGAYIDPDIEIRCQNNSISAHSDQNLKIRPAFQIPHELLLPYDLFEIGIKKDQFILKSTAPKASPVQTKL
;
A
#
# COMPACT_ATOMS: atom_id res chain seq x y z
N MET A 1 3.10 -5.47 -14.81
CA MET A 1 1.80 -5.52 -14.11
C MET A 1 2.03 -6.29 -12.82
N VAL A 2 1.59 -5.80 -11.67
CA VAL A 2 1.88 -6.43 -10.36
C VAL A 2 1.17 -7.78 -10.26
N HIS A 3 1.88 -8.82 -9.83
CA HIS A 3 1.30 -10.14 -9.62
C HIS A 3 0.56 -10.15 -8.28
N ILE A 4 -0.77 -10.30 -8.31
CA ILE A 4 -1.62 -10.29 -7.10
C ILE A 4 -2.40 -11.59 -7.00
N ASN A 5 -2.18 -12.31 -5.90
CA ASN A 5 -2.86 -13.54 -5.56
C ASN A 5 -3.66 -13.35 -4.26
N SER A 6 -4.94 -13.75 -4.26
CA SER A 6 -5.78 -13.59 -3.08
C SER A 6 -6.90 -14.61 -3.02
N ASP A 7 -7.18 -15.08 -1.80
CA ASP A 7 -8.37 -15.89 -1.48
C ASP A 7 -9.66 -15.06 -1.44
N ASN A 8 -9.57 -13.73 -1.48
CA ASN A 8 -10.68 -12.79 -1.43
C ASN A 8 -10.75 -11.94 -2.71
N LYS A 9 -11.80 -12.18 -3.52
CA LYS A 9 -12.02 -11.46 -4.80
C LYS A 9 -12.11 -9.94 -4.63
N LYS A 10 -12.72 -9.47 -3.55
CA LYS A 10 -12.87 -8.02 -3.29
C LYS A 10 -11.51 -7.42 -2.92
N ALA A 11 -10.75 -8.07 -2.06
CA ALA A 11 -9.41 -7.63 -1.70
C ALA A 11 -8.48 -7.60 -2.93
N LYS A 12 -8.53 -8.64 -3.77
CA LYS A 12 -7.80 -8.69 -5.05
C LYS A 12 -8.06 -7.45 -5.91
N LYS A 13 -9.33 -7.11 -6.13
CA LYS A 13 -9.72 -5.95 -6.96
C LYS A 13 -9.23 -4.64 -6.35
N ILE A 14 -9.32 -4.48 -5.03
CA ILE A 14 -8.81 -3.28 -4.34
C ILE A 14 -7.30 -3.18 -4.53
N LEU A 15 -6.54 -4.25 -4.30
CA LEU A 15 -5.09 -4.26 -4.46
C LEU A 15 -4.65 -4.00 -5.91
N GLN A 16 -5.42 -4.49 -6.89
CA GLN A 16 -5.20 -4.18 -8.30
C GLN A 16 -5.36 -2.68 -8.57
N ASN A 17 -6.46 -2.08 -8.10
CA ASN A 17 -6.69 -0.65 -8.24
C ASN A 17 -5.60 0.20 -7.55
N ILE A 18 -5.15 -0.22 -6.36
CA ILE A 18 -4.05 0.44 -5.65
C ILE A 18 -2.77 0.36 -6.48
N ALA A 19 -2.41 -0.82 -6.98
CA ALA A 19 -1.20 -1.01 -7.79
C ALA A 19 -1.25 -0.19 -9.09
N GLU A 20 -2.38 -0.15 -9.78
CA GLU A 20 -2.59 0.67 -10.97
C GLU A 20 -2.47 2.17 -10.67
N THR A 21 -3.07 2.62 -9.57
CA THR A 21 -3.00 4.03 -9.14
C THR A 21 -1.58 4.43 -8.78
N LEU A 22 -0.87 3.59 -8.01
CA LEU A 22 0.53 3.83 -7.66
C LEU A 22 1.40 3.91 -8.92
N ALA A 23 1.28 2.95 -9.83
CA ALA A 23 2.03 2.93 -11.09
C ALA A 23 1.74 4.15 -11.97
N ALA A 24 0.47 4.56 -12.08
CA ALA A 24 0.06 5.75 -12.85
C ALA A 24 0.63 7.06 -12.29
N ASN A 25 1.05 7.07 -11.02
CA ASN A 25 1.65 8.23 -10.36
C ASN A 25 3.15 8.05 -10.10
N GLY A 26 3.84 7.20 -10.87
CA GLY A 26 5.30 7.10 -10.85
C GLY A 26 5.87 6.20 -9.76
N ALA A 27 5.05 5.41 -9.07
CA ALA A 27 5.55 4.35 -8.21
C ALA A 27 6.08 3.16 -9.03
N TYR A 28 7.07 2.49 -8.47
CA TYR A 28 7.66 1.29 -9.01
C TYR A 28 7.50 0.13 -8.03
N ILE A 29 7.06 -1.00 -8.56
CA ILE A 29 6.98 -2.29 -7.87
C ILE A 29 7.74 -3.27 -8.75
N ASP A 30 8.70 -3.96 -8.16
CA ASP A 30 9.48 -4.98 -8.85
C ASP A 30 8.54 -6.06 -9.44
N PRO A 31 8.65 -6.40 -10.74
CA PRO A 31 7.77 -7.38 -11.37
C PRO A 31 7.94 -8.80 -10.82
N ASP A 32 9.05 -9.11 -10.15
CA ASP A 32 9.29 -10.40 -9.49
C ASP A 32 8.67 -10.47 -8.08
N ILE A 33 7.94 -9.43 -7.67
CA ILE A 33 7.15 -9.42 -6.42
C ILE A 33 5.72 -9.87 -6.70
N GLU A 34 5.31 -10.90 -5.96
CA GLU A 34 3.93 -11.32 -5.81
C GLU A 34 3.35 -10.73 -4.51
N ILE A 35 2.26 -9.99 -4.62
CA ILE A 35 1.44 -9.59 -3.46
C ILE A 35 0.43 -10.70 -3.19
N ARG A 36 0.51 -11.29 -1.99
CA ARG A 36 -0.44 -12.31 -1.51
C ARG A 36 -1.37 -11.71 -0.48
N CYS A 37 -2.66 -11.94 -0.63
CA CYS A 37 -3.67 -11.61 0.36
C CYS A 37 -4.42 -12.89 0.76
N GLN A 38 -4.00 -13.49 1.88
CA GLN A 38 -4.52 -14.75 2.38
C GLN A 38 -4.75 -14.66 3.89
N ASN A 39 -5.78 -15.34 4.40
CA ASN A 39 -6.05 -15.43 5.85
C ASN A 39 -6.12 -14.05 6.54
N ASN A 40 -6.80 -13.08 5.90
CA ASN A 40 -6.91 -11.69 6.38
C ASN A 40 -5.57 -10.95 6.55
N SER A 41 -4.51 -11.40 5.88
CA SER A 41 -3.19 -10.76 5.88
C SER A 41 -2.75 -10.44 4.46
N ILE A 42 -1.94 -9.38 4.31
CA ILE A 42 -1.31 -9.02 3.04
C ILE A 42 0.20 -9.14 3.23
N SER A 43 0.87 -9.80 2.29
CA SER A 43 2.31 -9.99 2.26
C SER A 43 2.86 -9.80 0.85
N ALA A 44 4.16 -9.50 0.76
CA ALA A 44 4.90 -9.44 -0.50
C ALA A 44 5.94 -10.56 -0.50
N HIS A 45 5.99 -11.32 -1.58
CA HIS A 45 6.90 -12.45 -1.76
C HIS A 45 7.68 -12.29 -3.06
N SER A 46 8.93 -12.75 -3.07
CA SER A 46 9.69 -12.95 -4.30
C SER A 46 10.47 -14.25 -4.19
N ASP A 47 10.40 -15.08 -5.23
CA ASP A 47 11.19 -16.30 -5.33
C ASP A 47 12.61 -16.00 -5.86
N GLN A 48 12.89 -14.73 -6.22
CA GLN A 48 14.17 -14.28 -6.74
C GLN A 48 14.95 -13.46 -5.71
N ASN A 49 16.29 -13.49 -5.87
CA ASN A 49 17.18 -12.69 -5.04
C ASN A 49 17.21 -11.25 -5.56
N LEU A 50 16.46 -10.35 -4.90
CA LEU A 50 16.33 -8.93 -5.26
C LEU A 50 17.63 -8.14 -5.00
N LYS A 51 18.70 -8.42 -5.75
CA LYS A 51 20.04 -7.83 -5.48
C LYS A 51 20.37 -6.58 -6.27
N ILE A 52 19.64 -6.30 -7.36
CA ILE A 52 20.06 -5.30 -8.36
C ILE A 52 19.12 -4.09 -8.42
N ARG A 53 17.89 -4.20 -7.88
CA ARG A 53 16.87 -3.15 -7.95
C ARG A 53 16.01 -3.11 -6.69
N PRO A 54 15.44 -1.95 -6.32
CA PRO A 54 14.58 -1.84 -5.14
C PRO A 54 13.29 -2.65 -5.33
N ALA A 55 12.83 -3.31 -4.28
CA ALA A 55 11.55 -4.02 -4.28
C ALA A 55 10.36 -3.07 -4.56
N PHE A 56 10.40 -1.90 -3.93
CA PHE A 56 9.41 -0.85 -4.06
C PHE A 56 10.11 0.50 -4.10
N GLN A 57 9.61 1.41 -4.94
CA GLN A 57 9.95 2.82 -4.90
C GLN A 57 8.66 3.62 -5.01
N ILE A 58 8.30 4.32 -3.94
CA ILE A 58 7.04 5.05 -3.84
C ILE A 58 7.37 6.55 -3.76
N PRO A 59 6.88 7.39 -4.68
CA PRO A 59 7.00 8.84 -4.58
C PRO A 59 6.41 9.37 -3.27
N HIS A 60 7.06 10.38 -2.69
CA HIS A 60 6.72 10.88 -1.37
C HIS A 60 5.28 11.41 -1.29
N GLU A 61 4.80 12.03 -2.36
CA GLU A 61 3.45 12.54 -2.52
C GLU A 61 2.34 11.47 -2.47
N LEU A 62 2.69 10.19 -2.65
CA LEU A 62 1.77 9.05 -2.54
C LEU A 62 1.73 8.49 -1.12
N LEU A 63 2.70 8.81 -0.28
CA LEU A 63 2.69 8.43 1.13
C LEU A 63 1.69 9.30 1.87
N LEU A 64 0.95 8.71 2.82
CA LEU A 64 0.09 9.48 3.70
C LEU A 64 0.95 10.46 4.52
N PRO A 65 0.69 11.78 4.47
CA PRO A 65 1.32 12.74 5.34
C PRO A 65 1.31 12.31 6.81
N TYR A 66 2.41 12.52 7.52
CA TYR A 66 2.50 12.23 8.96
C TYR A 66 1.48 13.00 9.80
N ASP A 67 0.92 14.08 9.26
CA ASP A 67 -0.09 14.93 9.89
C ASP A 67 -1.52 14.65 9.40
N LEU A 68 -1.74 13.56 8.64
CA LEU A 68 -3.07 13.08 8.29
C LEU A 68 -3.71 12.19 9.35
N PHE A 69 -2.93 11.71 10.32
CA PHE A 69 -3.45 10.89 11.39
C PHE A 69 -2.70 11.08 12.70
N GLU A 70 -3.44 11.18 13.80
CA GLU A 70 -2.92 11.09 15.15
C GLU A 70 -2.93 9.62 15.58
N ILE A 71 -1.77 9.12 16.00
CA ILE A 71 -1.64 7.85 16.71
C ILE A 71 -1.48 8.16 18.20
N GLY A 72 -2.35 7.60 19.02
CA GLY A 72 -2.26 7.73 20.46
C GLY A 72 -2.66 6.44 21.18
N ILE A 73 -2.20 6.30 22.41
CA ILE A 73 -2.68 5.28 23.34
C ILE A 73 -3.52 6.01 24.39
N LYS A 74 -4.80 5.63 24.51
CA LYS A 74 -5.67 6.16 25.56
C LYS A 74 -6.15 5.01 26.43
N LYS A 75 -5.73 5.04 27.69
CA LYS A 75 -5.88 3.92 28.63
C LYS A 75 -5.16 2.69 28.04
N ASP A 76 -5.89 1.77 27.42
CA ASP A 76 -5.36 0.55 26.79
C ASP A 76 -5.83 0.39 25.33
N GLN A 77 -6.29 1.47 24.70
CA GLN A 77 -6.79 1.46 23.32
C GLN A 77 -5.83 2.19 22.38
N PHE A 78 -5.48 1.52 21.28
CA PHE A 78 -4.83 2.15 20.14
C PHE A 78 -5.85 3.04 19.42
N ILE A 79 -5.60 4.34 19.37
CA ILE A 79 -6.44 5.31 18.69
C ILE A 79 -5.69 5.79 17.45
N LEU A 80 -6.30 5.56 16.28
CA LEU A 80 -5.92 6.16 15.01
C LEU A 80 -7.04 7.15 14.61
N LYS A 81 -6.75 8.45 14.62
CA LYS A 81 -7.71 9.49 14.20
C LYS A 81 -7.18 10.20 12.98
N SER A 82 -7.96 10.25 11.90
CA SER A 82 -7.56 11.05 10.74
C SER A 82 -7.80 12.55 11.00
N THR A 83 -6.79 13.36 10.74
CA THR A 83 -6.82 14.82 10.68
C THR A 83 -6.89 15.20 9.21
N ALA A 84 -8.10 15.38 8.69
CA ALA A 84 -8.37 15.39 7.25
C ALA A 84 -7.98 16.65 6.40
N PRO A 85 -7.37 17.76 6.87
CA PRO A 85 -7.21 18.91 5.96
C PRO A 85 -6.02 18.83 4.98
N LYS A 86 -5.21 17.76 4.94
CA LYS A 86 -3.94 17.73 4.17
C LYS A 86 -3.75 16.58 3.18
N ALA A 87 -4.78 15.79 2.90
CA ALA A 87 -4.67 14.72 1.90
C ALA A 87 -4.58 15.32 0.48
N SER A 88 -3.63 14.85 -0.32
CA SER A 88 -3.58 15.17 -1.74
C SER A 88 -4.73 14.47 -2.48
N PRO A 89 -5.18 14.97 -3.65
CA PRO A 89 -6.31 14.37 -4.37
C PRO A 89 -6.12 12.89 -4.72
N VAL A 90 -4.87 12.43 -4.88
CA VAL A 90 -4.57 11.01 -5.15
C VAL A 90 -4.79 10.14 -3.90
N GLN A 91 -4.53 10.70 -2.71
CA GLN A 91 -4.71 10.02 -1.42
C GLN A 91 -6.20 9.89 -1.03
N THR A 92 -7.07 10.77 -1.53
CA THR A 92 -8.52 10.69 -1.30
C THR A 92 -9.26 9.76 -2.27
N LYS A 93 -8.61 9.29 -3.33
CA LYS A 93 -9.20 8.44 -4.39
C LYS A 93 -8.86 6.96 -4.26
N LEU A 94 -7.88 6.62 -3.43
CA LEU A 94 -7.51 5.25 -3.04
C LEU A 94 -8.50 4.71 -1.99
#